data_AF-A0A699S2S2-F1
#
_entry.id   AF-A0A699S2S2-F1
#
_cell.length_a   1.000
_cell.length_b   1.000
_cell.length_c   1.000
_cell.angle_alpha   90.00
_cell.angle_beta   90.00
_cell.angle_gamma   90.00
#
_symmetry.space_group_name_H-M   'P 1'
#
loop_
_entity.id
_entity.type
_entity.pdbx_description
1 polymer ?
#
loop_
_entity_poly.entity_id
_entity_poly.type
_entity_poly.pdbx_seq_one_letter_code
_entity_poly.pdbx_strand_id
1 'polypeptide(L)' 'MEKKSDEKRLENIPVVREFPDVFPEELPGLPPVRQVEFQIDLIPEATPVAHAPYRLAPSAMQELSNQL' A
#
# COMPACT_ATOMS: atom_id res chain seq x y z
N MET A 1 -37.04 -0.21 -6.74
CA MET A 1 -36.10 0.75 -7.38
C MET A 1 -35.19 1.21 -6.27
N GLU A 2 -34.09 0.47 -6.04
CA GLU A 2 -33.14 0.79 -4.98
C GLU A 2 -32.55 2.18 -5.22
N LYS A 3 -32.76 3.08 -4.27
CA LYS A 3 -31.95 4.29 -4.16
C LYS A 3 -30.55 3.83 -3.81
N LYS A 4 -29.67 3.71 -4.83
CA LYS A 4 -28.23 3.77 -4.62
C LYS A 4 -27.97 5.09 -3.91
N SER A 5 -27.64 5.02 -2.63
CA SER A 5 -27.20 6.18 -1.89
C SER A 5 -26.04 6.80 -2.66
N ASP A 6 -26.17 8.08 -3.01
CA ASP A 6 -25.08 8.96 -3.43
C ASP A 6 -24.11 9.17 -2.25
N GLU A 7 -23.60 8.07 -1.67
CA GLU A 7 -22.52 8.08 -0.69
C GLU A 7 -21.23 8.43 -1.44
N LYS A 8 -21.00 9.74 -1.57
CA LYS A 8 -19.72 10.42 -1.83
C LYS A 8 -18.67 9.53 -2.51
N ARG A 9 -18.88 9.24 -3.80
CA ARG A 9 -17.85 8.64 -4.65
C ARG A 9 -16.55 9.44 -4.51
N LEU A 10 -15.40 8.76 -4.36
CA LEU A 10 -14.10 9.41 -4.15
C LEU A 10 -13.76 10.34 -5.33
N GLU A 11 -14.21 9.96 -6.52
CA GLU A 11 -14.13 10.75 -7.75
C GLU A 11 -14.88 12.09 -7.68
N ASN A 12 -15.72 12.34 -6.67
CA ASN A 12 -16.38 13.64 -6.48
C ASN A 12 -15.54 14.61 -5.64
N ILE A 13 -14.47 14.13 -4.99
CA ILE A 13 -13.58 14.96 -4.19
C ILE A 13 -12.73 15.81 -5.15
N PRO A 14 -12.73 17.15 -5.03
CA PRO A 14 -12.01 18.03 -5.96
C PRO A 14 -10.53 17.67 -6.15
N VAL A 15 -9.81 17.37 -5.07
CA VAL A 15 -8.39 16.98 -5.16
C VAL A 15 -8.17 15.65 -5.90
N VAL A 16 -9.08 14.68 -5.78
CA VAL A 16 -8.97 13.40 -6.51
C VAL A 16 -9.18 13.62 -8.01
N ARG A 17 -10.10 14.53 -8.36
CA ARG A 17 -10.37 14.91 -9.76
C ARG A 17 -9.24 15.71 -10.40
N GLU A 18 -8.57 16.54 -9.62
CA GLU A 18 -7.45 17.37 -10.07
C GLU A 18 -6.17 16.56 -10.28
N PHE A 19 -6.02 15.43 -9.57
CA PHE A 19 -4.83 14.58 -9.61
C PHE A 19 -5.16 13.09 -9.89
N PRO A 20 -5.73 12.76 -11.05
CA PRO A 20 -6.15 11.39 -11.37
C PRO A 20 -4.97 10.41 -11.48
N ASP A 21 -3.76 10.90 -11.76
CA ASP A 21 -2.50 10.17 -11.81
C ASP A 21 -1.94 9.83 -10.42
N VAL A 22 -2.26 10.66 -9.41
CA VAL A 22 -1.86 10.45 -8.00
C VAL A 22 -2.81 9.49 -7.28
N PHE A 23 -4.07 9.44 -7.71
CA PHE A 23 -5.12 8.58 -7.14
C PHE A 23 -5.67 7.57 -8.17
N PRO A 24 -4.83 6.69 -8.73
CA PRO A 24 -5.32 5.68 -9.66
C PRO A 24 -6.15 4.63 -8.91
N GLU A 25 -7.10 4.00 -9.60
CA GLU A 25 -7.93 2.92 -9.05
C GLU A 25 -7.09 1.70 -8.65
N GLU A 26 -6.00 1.45 -9.38
CA GLU A 26 -4.98 0.45 -9.07
C GLU A 26 -3.59 1.12 -8.99
N LEU A 27 -2.78 0.73 -8.01
CA LEU A 27 -1.42 1.27 -7.87
C LEU A 27 -0.52 0.78 -9.02
N PRO A 28 0.39 1.62 -9.56
CA PRO A 28 1.26 1.28 -10.70
C PRO A 28 2.35 0.23 -10.38
N GLY A 29 2.25 -0.48 -9.26
CA GLY A 29 3.23 -1.46 -8.79
C GLY A 29 4.36 -0.81 -8.00
N LEU A 30 5.59 -1.31 -8.20
CA LEU A 30 6.78 -0.78 -7.52
C LEU A 30 7.02 0.69 -7.91
N PRO A 31 7.51 1.52 -6.97
CA PRO A 31 7.90 2.88 -7.31
C PRO A 31 8.99 2.85 -8.39
N PRO A 32 9.02 3.85 -9.29
CA PRO A 32 10.08 3.95 -10.27
C PRO A 32 11.44 3.99 -9.60
N VAL A 33 12.47 3.52 -10.33
CA VAL A 33 13.87 3.56 -9.87
C VAL A 33 14.19 5.00 -9.46
N ARG A 34 14.47 5.19 -8.17
CA ARG A 34 14.82 6.51 -7.65
C ARG A 34 16.28 6.79 -8.01
N GLN A 35 16.61 8.05 -8.27
CA GLN A 35 17.99 8.48 -8.55
C GLN A 35 18.93 8.31 -7.34
N VAL A 36 18.35 8.16 -6.14
CA VAL A 36 19.08 8.00 -4.88
C VAL A 36 18.74 6.64 -4.29
N GLU A 37 19.77 5.91 -3.87
CA GLU A 37 19.65 4.65 -3.16
C GLU A 37 19.26 4.91 -1.70
N PHE A 38 18.28 4.16 -1.19
CA PHE A 38 17.91 4.22 0.23
C PHE A 38 18.83 3.28 1.01
N GLN A 39 19.65 3.83 1.88
CA GLN A 39 20.47 3.07 2.82
C GLN A 39 19.80 3.08 4.20
N ILE A 40 19.80 1.93 4.87
CA ILE A 40 19.40 1.83 6.28
C ILE A 40 20.69 1.82 7.10
N ASP A 41 21.02 2.97 7.68
CA ASP A 41 22.14 3.08 8.60
C ASP A 41 21.75 2.57 9.98
N LEU A 42 22.51 1.62 10.47
CA LEU A 42 22.35 1.10 11.83
C LEU A 42 23.21 1.92 12.79
N ILE A 43 22.68 2.18 13.99
CA ILE A 43 23.52 2.70 15.06
C ILE A 43 24.63 1.68 15.38
N PRO A 44 25.86 2.12 15.70
CA PRO A 44 26.90 1.20 16.17
C PRO A 44 26.34 0.46 17.38
N GLU A 45 26.38 -0.87 17.39
CA GLU A 45 25.78 -1.79 18.39
C GLU A 45 24.35 -2.29 18.12
N ALA A 46 23.66 -1.83 17.07
CA ALA A 46 22.40 -2.46 16.68
C ALA A 46 22.64 -3.91 16.21
N THR A 47 21.87 -4.85 16.78
CA THR A 47 21.85 -6.24 16.34
C THR A 47 20.60 -6.53 15.52
N PRO A 48 20.68 -7.38 14.48
CA PRO A 48 19.50 -7.82 13.74
C PRO A 48 18.52 -8.54 14.68
N VAL A 49 17.23 -8.23 14.53
CA VAL A 49 16.16 -8.86 15.32
C VAL A 49 15.42 -9.85 14.45
N ALA A 50 15.18 -11.05 14.98
CA ALA A 50 14.36 -12.08 14.35
C ALA A 50 13.25 -12.51 15.31
N HIS A 51 12.00 -12.45 14.84
CA HIS A 51 10.83 -12.94 15.55
C HIS A 51 10.08 -13.95 14.70
N ALA A 52 9.45 -14.93 15.35
CA ALA A 52 8.57 -15.87 14.65
C ALA A 52 7.36 -15.11 14.05
N PRO A 53 6.93 -15.43 12.82
CA PRO A 53 5.71 -14.87 12.26
C PRO A 53 4.49 -15.20 13.12
N TYR A 54 3.52 -14.29 13.15
CA TYR A 54 2.23 -14.58 13.77
C TYR A 54 1.45 -15.63 12.97
N ARG A 55 0.57 -16.36 13.64
CA ARG A 55 -0.32 -17.31 12.97
C ARG A 55 -1.36 -16.54 12.16
N LEU A 56 -1.40 -16.78 10.87
CA LEU A 56 -2.40 -16.23 9.95
C LEU A 56 -3.41 -17.32 9.55
N ALA A 57 -4.66 -16.91 9.33
CA ALA A 57 -5.65 -17.79 8.73
C ALA A 57 -5.28 -18.08 7.26
N PRO A 58 -5.76 -19.17 6.64
CA PRO A 58 -5.45 -19.50 5.26
C PRO A 58 -5.74 -18.37 4.25
N SER A 59 -6.84 -17.62 4.43
CA SER A 59 -7.18 -16.47 3.57
C SER A 59 -6.16 -15.34 3.68
N ALA A 60 -5.70 -15.00 4.89
CA ALA A 60 -4.70 -13.97 5.12
C ALA A 60 -3.32 -14.39 4.59
N MET A 61 -2.96 -15.68 4.68
CA MET A 61 -1.75 -16.21 4.04
C MET A 61 -1.80 -16.09 2.52
N GLN A 62 -2.95 -16.39 1.91
CA GLN A 62 -3.14 -16.25 0.47
C GLN A 62 -3.02 -14.79 0.04
N GLU A 63 -3.63 -13.87 0.79
CA GLU A 63 -3.54 -12.44 0.50
C GLU A 63 -2.11 -11.90 0.65
N LEU A 64 -1.41 -12.28 1.72
CA LEU A 64 0.00 -11.93 1.90
C LEU A 64 0.86 -12.44 0.72
N SER A 65 0.63 -13.66 0.26
CA SER A 65 1.34 -14.22 -0.90
C SER A 65 1.00 -13.54 -2.22
N ASN A 66 -0.15 -12.87 -2.33
CA ASN A 66 -0.50 -12.12 -3.54
C ASN A 66 0.15 -10.72 -3.54
N GLN A 67 0.50 -10.19 -2.37
CA GLN A 67 1.11 -8.87 -2.20
C GLN A 67 2.64 -8.89 -2.31
N LEU A 68 3.27 -10.01 -1.96
CA LEU A 68 4.72 -10.25 -2.01
C LEU A 68 5.16 -10.77 -3.38
#